data_AF-A0A4P9WQY6-F1
#
_entry.id   AF-A0A4P9WQY6-F1
#
_cell.length_a   1.000
_cell.length_b   1.000
_cell.length_c   1.000
_cell.angle_alpha   90.00
_cell.angle_beta   90.00
_cell.angle_gamma   90.00
#
_symmetry.space_group_name_H-M   'P 1'
#
loop_
_entity.id
_entity.type
_entity.pdbx_description
1 polymer ?
#
loop_
_entity_poly.entity_id
_entity_poly.type
_entity_poly.pdbx_seq_one_letter_code
_entity_poly.pdbx_strand_id
1 'polypeptide(L)'
;MPPKESRATPFEDREDRDPDFIYDEDWIVLKMASDKTKVVQVRKDSVITMGKFGSFSANHIIGKLFDIPFEVYGDNEARPIPKYNYLDAFDIETEESANNKDLVDTKTAQKLTQSEIEEMKADSLKGTVHSESVIKAIVENSATFEGKTEFSKAKYIKRKSKKYSKIFTPQRPTARSLTDHFFRTDPIRIRDIRVDTLSQILTAGNVRAKSKLLVVDEMSGLLTAALMERQQGFGEILHLHDHDDPNLNMLRYMNFPPATMETLSTFPWKRVEAKEDEDYSKMNFIGSAKESALQKYERVKKRMDTYAAIRAELNEGNFDGLFISTMFNVKEVIDELGKYLGGSRPLVVYSPYKELLVESYLHLRSSREFVNASITESWIREYQVPVQASGTHPAMRMSSSGGYLLTALRVIDNGETWSTSFARAGKKGQAKGGKRQRREQKAAAATSSPAAAASAPASGQSSAPEQPSEQPSDASASEQPSAGPSSPTPMTID
;
A
#
# COMPACT_ATOMS: atom_id res chain seq x y z
N MET A 1 -46.67 4.48 23.00
CA MET A 1 -45.79 4.38 21.82
C MET A 1 -45.51 2.91 21.58
N PRO A 2 -45.50 2.40 20.33
CA PRO A 2 -44.98 1.07 20.07
C PRO A 2 -43.49 1.01 20.49
N PRO A 3 -42.98 -0.15 20.91
CA PRO A 3 -41.54 -0.30 21.12
C PRO A 3 -40.82 0.05 19.82
N LYS A 4 -39.76 0.86 19.91
CA LYS A 4 -38.88 1.08 18.77
C LYS A 4 -38.28 -0.28 18.40
N GLU A 5 -38.51 -0.71 17.16
CA GLU A 5 -37.80 -1.84 16.60
C GLU A 5 -36.31 -1.65 16.85
N SER A 6 -35.66 -2.68 17.40
CA SER A 6 -34.21 -2.72 17.50
C SER A 6 -33.68 -2.58 16.09
N ARG A 7 -33.03 -1.46 15.79
CA ARG A 7 -32.36 -1.21 14.52
C ARG A 7 -31.32 -2.33 14.35
N ALA A 8 -31.66 -3.32 13.53
CA ALA A 8 -30.81 -4.47 13.25
C ALA A 8 -29.40 -3.99 12.92
N THR A 9 -28.38 -4.69 13.42
CA THR A 9 -27.03 -4.27 13.13
C THR A 9 -26.79 -4.40 11.62
N PRO A 10 -26.03 -3.50 10.96
CA PRO A 10 -25.88 -3.49 9.49
C PRO A 10 -25.20 -4.72 8.86
N PHE A 11 -25.05 -5.80 9.61
CA PHE A 11 -24.20 -6.95 9.31
C PHE A 11 -24.97 -8.28 9.30
N GLU A 12 -26.13 -8.39 9.96
CA GLU A 12 -26.87 -9.65 10.15
C GLU A 12 -27.23 -10.38 8.83
N ASP A 13 -27.53 -9.64 7.75
CA ASP A 13 -27.88 -10.22 6.44
C ASP A 13 -26.68 -10.67 5.57
N ARG A 14 -25.45 -10.77 6.11
CA ARG A 14 -24.22 -10.95 5.30
C ARG A 14 -23.62 -12.36 5.27
N GLU A 15 -24.08 -13.30 6.09
CA GLU A 15 -23.40 -14.61 6.22
C GLU A 15 -23.56 -15.51 4.99
N ASP A 16 -24.74 -15.53 4.37
CA ASP A 16 -25.05 -16.36 3.20
C ASP A 16 -24.87 -15.64 1.84
N ARG A 17 -24.20 -14.47 1.81
CA ARG A 17 -23.99 -13.70 0.57
C ARG A 17 -22.85 -14.30 -0.26
N ASP A 18 -23.08 -14.47 -1.56
CA ASP A 18 -22.03 -14.82 -2.51
C ASP A 18 -21.11 -13.59 -2.71
N PRO A 19 -19.84 -13.62 -2.30
CA PRO A 19 -18.98 -12.44 -2.29
C PRO A 19 -18.73 -11.87 -3.69
N ASP A 20 -18.98 -12.62 -4.77
CA ASP A 20 -18.80 -12.19 -6.16
C ASP A 20 -19.87 -11.18 -6.61
N PHE A 21 -21.00 -11.05 -5.90
CA PHE A 21 -22.08 -10.10 -6.22
C PHE A 21 -22.07 -8.85 -5.33
N ILE A 22 -22.55 -7.73 -5.90
CA ILE A 22 -22.76 -6.46 -5.22
C ILE A 22 -24.15 -6.45 -4.56
N TYR A 23 -24.23 -6.22 -3.25
CA TYR A 23 -25.50 -6.12 -2.53
C TYR A 23 -25.78 -4.70 -2.03
N ASP A 24 -26.94 -4.54 -1.39
CA ASP A 24 -27.31 -3.32 -0.67
C ASP A 24 -26.46 -3.13 0.60
N GLU A 25 -26.23 -1.86 0.95
CA GLU A 25 -25.32 -1.34 1.98
C GLU A 25 -23.83 -1.74 1.86
N ASP A 26 -23.43 -2.45 0.79
CA ASP A 26 -22.03 -2.80 0.54
C ASP A 26 -21.17 -1.59 0.18
N TRP A 27 -19.92 -1.61 0.63
CA TRP A 27 -18.89 -0.70 0.15
C TRP A 27 -18.26 -1.24 -1.13
N ILE A 28 -17.94 -0.35 -2.07
CA ILE A 28 -17.29 -0.70 -3.33
C ILE A 28 -16.19 0.30 -3.67
N VAL A 29 -15.19 -0.15 -4.43
CA VAL A 29 -14.18 0.72 -5.03
C VAL A 29 -14.56 0.97 -6.48
N LEU A 30 -15.15 2.13 -6.77
CA LEU A 30 -15.45 2.53 -8.15
C LEU A 30 -14.17 2.98 -8.86
N LYS A 31 -13.66 2.15 -9.77
CA LYS A 31 -12.54 2.49 -10.65
C LYS A 31 -13.06 3.12 -11.94
N MET A 32 -12.69 4.36 -12.22
CA MET A 32 -13.01 5.05 -13.46
C MET A 32 -12.04 4.64 -14.59
N ALA A 33 -12.45 4.82 -15.86
CA ALA A 33 -11.58 4.68 -17.03
C ALA A 33 -10.25 5.49 -16.96
N SER A 34 -10.17 6.52 -16.12
CA SER A 34 -8.96 7.30 -15.86
C SER A 34 -7.92 6.61 -14.96
N ASP A 35 -8.23 5.44 -14.40
CA ASP A 35 -7.58 4.73 -13.29
C ASP A 35 -7.73 5.39 -11.90
N LYS A 36 -8.48 6.50 -11.81
CA LYS A 36 -8.87 7.06 -10.50
C LYS A 36 -9.92 6.16 -9.83
N THR A 37 -9.78 5.97 -8.53
CA THR A 37 -10.70 5.18 -7.70
C THR A 37 -11.49 6.08 -6.74
N LYS A 38 -12.73 5.70 -6.42
CA LYS A 38 -13.56 6.34 -5.39
C LYS A 38 -14.23 5.25 -4.55
N VAL A 39 -14.01 5.27 -3.24
CA VAL A 39 -14.73 4.40 -2.29
C VAL A 39 -16.13 4.98 -2.06
N VAL A 40 -17.18 4.17 -2.26
CA VAL A 40 -18.58 4.56 -2.00
C VAL A 40 -19.35 3.43 -1.33
N GLN A 41 -20.42 3.77 -0.61
CA GLN A 41 -21.41 2.79 -0.17
C GLN A 41 -22.53 2.72 -1.22
N VAL A 42 -22.86 1.51 -1.65
CA VAL A 42 -24.03 1.20 -2.46
C VAL A 42 -25.24 1.23 -1.53
N ARG A 43 -26.27 1.98 -1.89
CA ARG A 43 -27.56 1.95 -1.22
C ARG A 43 -28.68 1.88 -2.24
N LYS A 44 -29.64 0.99 -2.01
CA LYS A 44 -30.84 0.88 -2.84
C LYS A 44 -31.55 2.24 -2.93
N ASP A 45 -32.10 2.51 -4.12
CA ASP A 45 -32.85 3.73 -4.44
C ASP A 45 -32.04 5.05 -4.24
N SER A 46 -30.71 4.95 -4.22
CA SER A 46 -29.78 6.10 -4.16
C SER A 46 -29.04 6.35 -5.48
N VAL A 47 -28.53 7.57 -5.64
CA VAL A 47 -27.77 8.01 -6.81
C VAL A 47 -26.28 8.12 -6.49
N ILE A 48 -25.46 7.45 -7.29
CA ILE A 48 -23.99 7.44 -7.18
C ILE A 48 -23.40 8.47 -8.15
N THR A 49 -22.82 9.55 -7.61
CA THR A 49 -22.20 10.62 -8.41
C THR A 49 -20.73 10.35 -8.73
N MET A 50 -20.36 10.39 -10.01
CA MET A 50 -18.98 10.29 -10.51
C MET A 50 -18.38 11.65 -10.94
N GLY A 51 -18.96 12.75 -10.45
CA GLY A 51 -18.57 14.11 -10.81
C GLY A 51 -18.88 14.40 -12.28
N LYS A 52 -17.89 14.91 -13.02
CA LYS A 52 -18.04 15.26 -14.45
C LYS A 52 -18.37 14.09 -15.40
N PHE A 53 -18.34 12.86 -14.92
CA PHE A 53 -18.66 11.65 -15.70
C PHE A 53 -20.13 11.23 -15.58
N GLY A 54 -20.95 12.02 -14.87
CA GLY A 54 -22.37 11.76 -14.64
C GLY A 54 -22.64 11.09 -13.30
N SER A 55 -23.86 10.58 -13.17
CA SER A 55 -24.36 9.84 -12.02
C SER A 55 -25.27 8.71 -12.49
N PHE A 56 -25.49 7.71 -11.63
CA PHE A 56 -26.38 6.60 -11.93
C PHE A 56 -27.08 6.08 -10.67
N SER A 57 -28.25 5.45 -10.82
CA SER A 57 -28.95 4.77 -9.73
C SER A 57 -28.21 3.51 -9.32
N ALA A 58 -27.95 3.36 -8.02
CA ALA A 58 -27.29 2.19 -7.44
C ALA A 58 -28.00 0.87 -7.80
N ASN A 59 -29.31 0.92 -8.06
CA ASN A 59 -30.13 -0.24 -8.46
C ASN A 59 -29.63 -0.93 -9.74
N HIS A 60 -28.88 -0.24 -10.61
CA HIS A 60 -28.31 -0.84 -11.83
C HIS A 60 -27.14 -1.79 -11.57
N ILE A 61 -26.44 -1.64 -10.43
CA ILE A 61 -25.27 -2.47 -10.07
C ILE A 61 -25.56 -3.49 -8.95
N ILE A 62 -26.62 -3.29 -8.17
CA ILE A 62 -27.07 -4.28 -7.16
C ILE A 62 -27.48 -5.59 -7.87
N GLY A 63 -27.06 -6.73 -7.32
CA GLY A 63 -27.27 -8.05 -7.89
C GLY A 63 -26.44 -8.32 -9.16
N LYS A 64 -25.38 -7.54 -9.42
CA LYS A 64 -24.41 -7.76 -10.49
C LYS A 64 -23.06 -8.19 -9.91
N LEU A 65 -22.27 -8.89 -10.71
CA LEU A 65 -20.93 -9.30 -10.32
C LEU A 65 -19.99 -8.09 -10.21
N PHE A 66 -19.05 -8.19 -9.28
CA PHE A 66 -17.89 -7.29 -9.22
C PHE A 66 -17.04 -7.37 -10.50
N ASP A 67 -16.25 -6.32 -10.73
CA ASP A 67 -15.25 -6.19 -11.80
C ASP A 67 -15.80 -6.21 -13.26
N ILE A 68 -17.11 -6.30 -13.45
CA ILE A 68 -17.77 -6.00 -14.74
C ILE A 68 -17.78 -4.47 -14.99
N PRO A 69 -17.30 -3.97 -16.13
CA PRO A 69 -17.39 -2.53 -16.44
C PRO A 69 -18.81 -2.13 -16.85
N PHE A 70 -19.22 -0.92 -16.46
CA PHE A 70 -20.50 -0.29 -16.75
C PHE A 70 -20.32 1.07 -17.45
N GLU A 71 -21.28 1.44 -18.28
CA GLU A 71 -21.39 2.78 -18.89
C GLU A 71 -22.57 3.53 -18.27
N VAL A 72 -22.37 4.80 -17.89
CA VAL A 72 -23.48 5.71 -17.57
C VAL A 72 -24.07 6.30 -18.85
N TYR A 73 -25.39 6.26 -18.99
CA TYR A 73 -26.16 6.82 -20.10
C TYR A 73 -27.54 7.28 -19.58
N GLY A 74 -28.22 8.14 -20.33
CA GLY A 74 -29.56 8.61 -19.94
C GLY A 74 -29.59 9.38 -18.61
N ASP A 75 -30.80 9.57 -18.08
CA ASP A 75 -30.97 10.17 -16.77
C ASP A 75 -30.76 9.13 -15.67
N ASN A 76 -29.56 9.13 -15.09
CA ASN A 76 -29.14 8.23 -14.02
C ASN A 76 -29.18 6.72 -14.34
N GLU A 77 -29.12 6.30 -15.60
CA GLU A 77 -29.03 4.88 -15.96
C GLU A 77 -27.57 4.37 -16.07
N ALA A 78 -27.36 3.09 -15.80
CA ALA A 78 -26.10 2.40 -16.07
C ALA A 78 -26.33 0.99 -16.63
N ARG A 79 -25.50 0.60 -17.61
CA ARG A 79 -25.56 -0.71 -18.29
C ARG A 79 -24.20 -1.41 -18.29
N PRO A 80 -24.14 -2.74 -18.15
CA PRO A 80 -22.90 -3.50 -18.23
C PRO A 80 -22.35 -3.50 -19.66
N ILE A 81 -21.03 -3.63 -19.80
CA ILE A 81 -20.31 -3.67 -21.08
C ILE A 81 -19.51 -4.97 -21.15
N PRO A 82 -19.74 -5.86 -22.14
CA PRO A 82 -19.15 -7.20 -22.12
C PRO A 82 -17.66 -7.25 -22.44
N LYS A 83 -17.10 -6.24 -23.14
CA LYS A 83 -15.66 -6.09 -23.38
C LYS A 83 -15.27 -4.62 -23.35
N TYR A 84 -14.13 -4.32 -22.76
CA TYR A 84 -13.59 -2.97 -22.70
C TYR A 84 -12.11 -2.96 -23.10
N ASN A 85 -11.87 -2.71 -24.39
CA ASN A 85 -10.60 -2.22 -24.86
C ASN A 85 -10.90 -1.15 -25.91
N TYR A 86 -10.85 0.13 -25.53
CA TYR A 86 -11.21 1.23 -26.44
C TYR A 86 -10.37 1.28 -27.72
N LEU A 87 -9.21 0.61 -27.75
CA LEU A 87 -8.37 0.52 -28.94
C LEU A 87 -9.04 -0.35 -30.03
N ASP A 88 -9.75 -1.41 -29.64
CA ASP A 88 -10.49 -2.30 -30.55
C ASP A 88 -11.67 -1.60 -31.25
N ALA A 89 -12.07 -0.41 -30.78
CA ALA A 89 -13.13 0.40 -31.37
C ALA A 89 -12.64 1.38 -32.47
N PHE A 90 -11.32 1.39 -32.74
CA PHE A 90 -10.69 2.20 -33.77
C PHE A 90 -9.77 1.32 -34.62
N ASP A 91 -10.00 1.29 -35.93
CA ASP A 91 -9.04 0.69 -36.87
C ASP A 91 -7.79 1.59 -36.95
N ILE A 92 -6.79 1.27 -36.14
CA ILE A 92 -5.50 1.98 -36.15
C ILE A 92 -4.63 1.37 -37.25
N GLU A 93 -4.75 1.91 -38.46
CA GLU A 93 -3.94 1.47 -39.60
C GLU A 93 -2.43 1.72 -39.38
N THR A 94 -1.64 0.71 -39.74
CA THR A 94 -0.18 0.70 -39.61
C THR A 94 0.48 1.29 -40.86
N GLU A 95 0.82 2.57 -40.82
CA GLU A 95 1.63 3.23 -41.86
C GLU A 95 3.10 3.26 -41.47
N GLU A 96 3.96 2.50 -42.14
CA GLU A 96 5.41 2.45 -41.87
C GLU A 96 6.13 3.78 -42.16
N SER A 97 5.59 4.59 -43.08
CA SER A 97 6.15 5.89 -43.45
C SER A 97 5.77 7.04 -42.50
N ALA A 98 4.79 6.83 -41.60
CA ALA A 98 4.28 7.86 -40.71
C ALA A 98 5.37 8.36 -39.76
N ASN A 99 5.56 9.68 -39.71
CA ASN A 99 6.52 10.34 -38.83
C ASN A 99 6.07 11.77 -38.54
N ASN A 100 6.73 12.45 -37.61
CA ASN A 100 6.33 13.78 -37.14
C ASN A 100 7.01 14.95 -37.86
N LYS A 101 7.74 14.74 -38.96
CA LYS A 101 8.53 15.81 -39.62
C LYS A 101 7.66 16.98 -40.13
N ASP A 102 6.45 16.67 -40.61
CA ASP A 102 5.50 17.62 -41.18
C ASP A 102 4.41 18.06 -40.16
N LEU A 103 4.46 17.56 -38.92
CA LEU A 103 3.45 17.83 -37.89
C LEU A 103 3.77 19.13 -37.13
N VAL A 104 3.19 20.23 -37.57
CA VAL A 104 3.31 21.56 -36.94
C VAL A 104 2.20 21.78 -35.88
N ASP A 105 2.56 22.23 -34.67
CA ASP A 105 1.59 22.64 -33.65
C ASP A 105 1.07 24.06 -33.90
N THR A 106 0.03 24.16 -34.74
CA THR A 106 -0.68 25.40 -35.02
C THR A 106 -1.73 25.76 -33.97
N LYS A 107 -1.97 24.90 -32.95
CA LYS A 107 -3.12 24.92 -32.02
C LYS A 107 -4.52 24.86 -32.67
N THR A 108 -4.63 24.93 -33.99
CA THR A 108 -5.87 24.84 -34.79
C THR A 108 -6.15 23.42 -35.33
N ALA A 109 -5.31 22.44 -34.99
CA ALA A 109 -5.38 21.06 -35.49
C ALA A 109 -6.61 20.24 -35.02
N GLN A 110 -7.48 20.81 -34.18
CA GLN A 110 -8.77 20.26 -33.79
C GLN A 110 -9.85 21.22 -34.29
N LYS A 111 -10.73 20.75 -35.17
CA LYS A 111 -11.78 21.57 -35.79
C LYS A 111 -12.93 21.87 -34.83
N LEU A 112 -13.20 20.98 -33.87
CA LEU A 112 -14.24 21.17 -32.85
C LEU A 112 -13.78 22.11 -31.74
N THR A 113 -14.63 23.09 -31.44
CA THR A 113 -14.48 24.02 -30.32
C THR A 113 -14.73 23.33 -28.97
N GLN A 114 -14.30 23.97 -27.88
CA GLN A 114 -14.55 23.47 -26.53
C GLN A 114 -16.05 23.45 -26.17
N SER A 115 -16.85 24.34 -26.76
CA SER A 115 -18.31 24.44 -26.57
C SER A 115 -19.03 23.26 -27.23
N GLU A 116 -18.76 22.96 -28.50
CA GLU A 116 -19.34 21.81 -29.20
C GLU A 116 -18.98 20.49 -28.52
N ILE A 117 -17.75 20.38 -28.00
CA ILE A 117 -17.31 19.22 -27.21
C ILE A 117 -18.08 19.11 -25.87
N GLU A 118 -18.54 20.23 -25.29
CA GLU A 118 -19.37 20.25 -24.08
C GLU A 118 -20.84 19.93 -24.35
N GLU A 119 -21.39 20.39 -25.48
CA GLU A 119 -22.71 20.04 -25.96
C GLU A 119 -22.82 18.52 -26.26
N MET A 120 -21.89 17.97 -27.04
CA MET A 120 -21.82 16.51 -27.28
C MET A 120 -21.68 15.69 -25.99
N LYS A 121 -21.03 16.24 -24.95
CA LYS A 121 -20.98 15.60 -23.62
C LYS A 121 -22.33 15.64 -22.91
N ALA A 122 -23.03 16.78 -22.95
CA ALA A 122 -24.35 16.93 -22.37
C ALA A 122 -25.37 15.99 -23.04
N ASP A 123 -25.32 15.87 -24.36
CA ASP A 123 -26.19 14.95 -25.12
C ASP A 123 -25.80 13.49 -24.91
N SER A 124 -24.52 13.18 -24.79
CA SER A 124 -24.12 11.83 -24.41
C SER A 124 -24.52 11.47 -22.97
N LEU A 125 -24.57 12.46 -22.06
CA LEU A 125 -25.15 12.26 -20.73
C LEU A 125 -26.67 12.01 -20.82
N LYS A 126 -27.43 12.79 -21.58
CA LYS A 126 -28.87 12.58 -21.84
C LYS A 126 -29.19 11.25 -22.56
N GLY A 127 -28.19 10.54 -23.07
CA GLY A 127 -28.36 9.28 -23.79
C GLY A 127 -28.74 9.42 -25.27
N THR A 128 -28.86 10.64 -25.81
CA THR A 128 -29.09 10.87 -27.25
C THR A 128 -27.89 10.49 -28.11
N VAL A 129 -26.67 10.45 -27.53
CA VAL A 129 -25.41 10.24 -28.24
C VAL A 129 -24.54 9.18 -27.55
N HIS A 130 -24.12 8.14 -28.27
CA HIS A 130 -23.27 7.07 -27.71
C HIS A 130 -21.92 7.62 -27.22
N SER A 131 -21.41 7.23 -26.05
CA SER A 131 -20.21 7.89 -25.48
C SER A 131 -18.95 7.76 -26.33
N GLU A 132 -18.85 6.63 -27.05
CA GLU A 132 -17.79 6.36 -28.01
C GLU A 132 -17.80 7.35 -29.19
N SER A 133 -18.98 7.79 -29.64
CA SER A 133 -19.11 8.72 -30.77
C SER A 133 -18.52 10.10 -30.45
N VAL A 134 -18.54 10.54 -29.18
CA VAL A 134 -17.84 11.77 -28.74
C VAL A 134 -16.32 11.63 -28.94
N ILE A 135 -15.77 10.44 -28.70
CA ILE A 135 -14.33 10.18 -28.92
C ILE A 135 -14.04 10.08 -30.41
N LYS A 136 -14.87 9.38 -31.20
CA LYS A 136 -14.77 9.25 -32.66
C LYS A 136 -14.82 10.62 -33.35
N ALA A 137 -15.83 11.44 -33.08
CA ALA A 137 -15.94 12.80 -33.61
C ALA A 137 -14.70 13.67 -33.29
N ILE A 138 -14.12 13.55 -32.09
CA ILE A 138 -12.90 14.27 -31.68
C ILE A 138 -11.61 13.72 -32.37
N VAL A 139 -11.64 12.48 -32.83
CA VAL A 139 -10.57 11.86 -33.63
C VAL A 139 -10.69 12.29 -35.10
N GLU A 140 -11.86 12.12 -35.71
CA GLU A 140 -12.18 12.50 -37.09
C GLU A 140 -11.97 14.00 -37.37
N ASN A 141 -12.31 14.86 -36.41
CA ASN A 141 -12.10 16.31 -36.53
C ASN A 141 -10.67 16.78 -36.20
N SER A 142 -9.72 15.85 -36.01
CA SER A 142 -8.31 16.20 -35.79
C SER A 142 -7.50 16.11 -37.09
N ALA A 143 -7.22 17.27 -37.69
CA ALA A 143 -6.50 17.38 -38.97
C ALA A 143 -5.08 16.77 -38.97
N THR A 144 -4.52 16.49 -37.80
CA THR A 144 -3.20 15.82 -37.66
C THR A 144 -3.31 14.36 -37.26
N PHE A 145 -4.49 13.74 -37.20
CA PHE A 145 -4.64 12.37 -36.68
C PHE A 145 -4.15 11.29 -37.65
N GLU A 146 -4.43 11.43 -38.94
CA GLU A 146 -4.02 10.47 -39.98
C GLU A 146 -2.49 10.37 -40.06
N GLY A 147 -1.79 11.50 -40.24
CA GLY A 147 -0.32 11.57 -40.29
C GLY A 147 0.44 11.30 -38.96
N LYS A 148 -0.23 10.76 -37.93
CA LYS A 148 0.43 10.30 -36.70
C LYS A 148 0.84 8.84 -36.82
N THR A 149 1.98 8.48 -36.22
CA THR A 149 2.36 7.08 -36.02
C THR A 149 1.26 6.30 -35.29
N GLU A 150 1.16 4.99 -35.54
CA GLU A 150 0.24 4.05 -34.86
C GLU A 150 0.23 4.25 -33.33
N PHE A 151 1.42 4.29 -32.71
CA PHE A 151 1.55 4.57 -31.27
C PHE A 151 1.01 5.96 -30.87
N SER A 152 1.21 6.98 -31.70
CA SER A 152 0.69 8.32 -31.45
C SER A 152 -0.83 8.41 -31.60
N LYS A 153 -1.41 7.67 -32.56
CA LYS A 153 -2.87 7.45 -32.71
C LYS A 153 -3.42 6.77 -31.45
N ALA A 154 -2.86 5.63 -31.04
CA ALA A 154 -3.25 4.89 -29.83
C ALA A 154 -3.13 5.74 -28.54
N LYS A 155 -2.02 6.46 -28.36
CA LYS A 155 -1.78 7.37 -27.23
C LYS A 155 -2.78 8.53 -27.20
N TYR A 156 -3.15 9.07 -28.37
CA TYR A 156 -4.18 10.10 -28.49
C TYR A 156 -5.56 9.56 -28.08
N ILE A 157 -5.97 8.41 -28.62
CA ILE A 157 -7.24 7.72 -28.27
C ILE A 157 -7.30 7.44 -26.76
N LYS A 158 -6.26 6.79 -26.19
CA LYS A 158 -6.20 6.48 -24.76
C LYS A 158 -6.31 7.72 -23.87
N ARG A 159 -5.68 8.84 -24.27
CA ARG A 159 -5.80 10.14 -23.56
C ARG A 159 -7.22 10.72 -23.64
N LYS A 160 -7.90 10.59 -24.78
CA LYS A 160 -9.27 11.08 -24.98
C LYS A 160 -10.28 10.22 -24.22
N SER A 161 -10.16 8.90 -24.31
CA SER A 161 -10.87 7.91 -23.48
C SER A 161 -10.79 8.27 -21.98
N LYS A 162 -9.58 8.42 -21.41
CA LYS A 162 -9.40 8.81 -19.99
C LYS A 162 -10.06 10.15 -19.61
N LYS A 163 -10.30 11.06 -20.56
CA LYS A 163 -10.89 12.39 -20.32
C LYS A 163 -12.42 12.41 -20.44
N TYR A 164 -12.99 11.61 -21.34
CA TYR A 164 -14.38 11.69 -21.80
C TYR A 164 -15.21 10.42 -21.61
N SER A 165 -14.58 9.26 -21.36
CA SER A 165 -15.31 8.02 -21.10
C SER A 165 -16.13 8.12 -19.82
N LYS A 166 -17.39 7.68 -19.88
CA LYS A 166 -18.33 7.55 -18.75
C LYS A 166 -18.29 6.14 -18.14
N ILE A 167 -17.21 5.40 -18.38
CA ILE A 167 -17.08 3.99 -18.01
C ILE A 167 -16.40 3.86 -16.65
N PHE A 168 -16.98 2.99 -15.82
CA PHE A 168 -16.53 2.67 -14.48
C PHE A 168 -16.60 1.16 -14.25
N THR A 169 -15.83 0.68 -13.28
CA THR A 169 -15.83 -0.71 -12.83
C THR A 169 -16.03 -0.71 -11.31
N PRO A 170 -17.14 -1.24 -10.77
CA PRO A 170 -17.28 -1.50 -9.34
C PRO A 170 -16.37 -2.68 -8.97
N GLN A 171 -15.34 -2.43 -8.16
CA GLN A 171 -14.40 -3.46 -7.69
C GLN A 171 -14.67 -3.80 -6.24
N ARG A 172 -14.44 -5.06 -5.86
CA ARG A 172 -14.54 -5.50 -4.45
C ARG A 172 -13.49 -4.79 -3.60
N PRO A 173 -13.86 -4.20 -2.45
CA PRO A 173 -12.88 -3.74 -1.48
C PRO A 173 -12.05 -4.90 -0.93
N THR A 174 -10.74 -4.76 -1.06
CA THR A 174 -9.71 -5.63 -0.47
C THR A 174 -8.67 -4.73 0.19
N ALA A 175 -7.87 -5.25 1.11
CA ALA A 175 -6.74 -4.55 1.69
C ALA A 175 -5.81 -4.02 0.59
N ARG A 176 -5.63 -4.77 -0.51
CA ARG A 176 -4.95 -4.31 -1.72
C ARG A 176 -5.60 -3.07 -2.32
N SER A 177 -6.88 -3.13 -2.69
CA SER A 177 -7.55 -2.01 -3.38
C SER A 177 -7.68 -0.77 -2.49
N LEU A 178 -7.83 -0.95 -1.18
CA LEU A 178 -7.86 0.14 -0.21
C LEU A 178 -6.47 0.75 -0.02
N THR A 179 -5.40 -0.06 0.06
CA THR A 179 -4.02 0.44 0.06
C THR A 179 -3.75 1.25 -1.22
N ASP A 180 -4.05 0.69 -2.40
CA ASP A 180 -3.86 1.36 -3.69
C ASP A 180 -4.73 2.63 -3.83
N HIS A 181 -5.91 2.69 -3.18
CA HIS A 181 -6.75 3.89 -3.13
C HIS A 181 -6.13 4.96 -2.24
N PHE A 182 -5.95 4.66 -0.94
CA PHE A 182 -5.49 5.63 0.05
C PHE A 182 -4.05 6.09 -0.20
N PHE A 183 -3.15 5.22 -0.67
CA PHE A 183 -1.79 5.63 -1.11
C PHE A 183 -1.81 6.71 -2.20
N ARG A 184 -2.89 6.82 -2.99
CA ARG A 184 -3.05 7.82 -4.05
C ARG A 184 -3.89 9.03 -3.65
N THR A 185 -4.75 8.91 -2.64
CA THR A 185 -5.71 9.97 -2.25
C THR A 185 -5.39 10.64 -0.91
N ASP A 186 -4.90 9.87 0.06
CA ASP A 186 -4.59 10.28 1.43
C ASP A 186 -3.58 9.29 2.03
N PRO A 187 -2.29 9.35 1.61
CA PRO A 187 -1.30 8.35 1.99
C PRO A 187 -0.93 8.44 3.49
N ILE A 188 -0.99 9.64 4.08
CA ILE A 188 -0.69 9.88 5.49
C ILE A 188 -1.62 9.07 6.40
N ARG A 189 -2.91 8.95 6.05
CA ARG A 189 -3.88 8.14 6.80
C ARG A 189 -3.53 6.65 6.88
N ILE A 190 -2.76 6.14 5.92
CA ILE A 190 -2.23 4.77 5.92
C ILE A 190 -0.72 4.75 6.19
N ARG A 191 -0.17 5.84 6.73
CA ARG A 191 1.25 6.02 7.07
C ARG A 191 2.21 5.74 5.91
N ASP A 192 1.79 6.12 4.70
CA ASP A 192 2.54 5.97 3.45
C ASP A 192 2.85 4.51 3.05
N ILE A 193 2.11 3.53 3.61
CA ILE A 193 2.33 2.12 3.25
C ILE A 193 1.90 1.82 1.81
N ARG A 194 2.75 1.05 1.11
CA ARG A 194 2.47 0.55 -0.24
C ARG A 194 2.10 -0.94 -0.19
N VAL A 195 1.34 -1.39 -1.20
CA VAL A 195 0.78 -2.76 -1.29
C VAL A 195 1.85 -3.87 -1.23
N ASP A 196 3.04 -3.65 -1.77
CA ASP A 196 4.17 -4.58 -1.70
C ASP A 196 4.71 -4.70 -0.27
N THR A 197 4.86 -3.57 0.44
CA THR A 197 5.27 -3.56 1.84
C THR A 197 4.22 -4.20 2.76
N LEU A 198 2.92 -3.90 2.55
CA LEU A 198 1.83 -4.60 3.24
C LEU A 198 1.85 -6.11 2.96
N SER A 199 2.10 -6.52 1.72
CA SER A 199 2.22 -7.95 1.35
C SER A 199 3.39 -8.63 2.05
N GLN A 200 4.52 -7.91 2.24
CA GLN A 200 5.64 -8.40 3.02
C GLN A 200 5.30 -8.52 4.52
N ILE A 201 4.55 -7.59 5.12
CA ILE A 201 4.09 -7.71 6.52
C ILE A 201 3.30 -9.01 6.72
N LEU A 202 2.30 -9.26 5.87
CA LEU A 202 1.44 -10.45 5.95
C LEU A 202 2.23 -11.76 5.77
N THR A 203 3.32 -11.71 5.01
CA THR A 203 4.17 -12.88 4.70
C THR A 203 5.20 -13.12 5.80
N ALA A 204 5.93 -12.10 6.22
CA ALA A 204 6.92 -12.17 7.30
C ALA A 204 6.27 -12.52 8.65
N GLY A 205 5.04 -12.03 8.88
CA GLY A 205 4.24 -12.36 10.04
C GLY A 205 3.56 -13.73 10.00
N ASN A 206 3.76 -14.53 8.94
CA ASN A 206 3.17 -15.87 8.77
C ASN A 206 1.64 -15.90 8.99
N VAL A 207 0.95 -14.89 8.45
CA VAL A 207 -0.49 -14.65 8.69
C VAL A 207 -1.32 -15.71 7.96
N ARG A 208 -2.04 -16.50 8.76
CA ARG A 208 -2.85 -17.64 8.34
C ARG A 208 -4.06 -17.82 9.26
N ALA A 209 -5.06 -18.54 8.77
CA ALA A 209 -6.19 -19.01 9.56
C ALA A 209 -5.75 -19.73 10.86
N LYS A 210 -6.55 -19.58 11.91
CA LYS A 210 -6.36 -20.11 13.27
C LYS A 210 -5.13 -19.57 14.02
N SER A 211 -4.63 -18.40 13.65
CA SER A 211 -3.56 -17.72 14.42
C SER A 211 -4.15 -16.75 15.43
N LYS A 212 -3.58 -16.67 16.64
CA LYS A 212 -3.93 -15.64 17.66
C LYS A 212 -2.97 -14.46 17.55
N LEU A 213 -3.38 -13.31 17.02
CA LEU A 213 -2.48 -12.21 16.64
C LEU A 213 -2.62 -10.99 17.56
N LEU A 214 -1.50 -10.39 17.95
CA LEU A 214 -1.44 -9.14 18.71
C LEU A 214 -1.06 -7.99 17.77
N VAL A 215 -1.85 -6.92 17.75
CA VAL A 215 -1.76 -5.86 16.74
C VAL A 215 -1.80 -4.48 17.37
N VAL A 216 -0.86 -3.61 16.98
CA VAL A 216 -0.88 -2.16 17.24
C VAL A 216 -0.95 -1.48 15.87
N ASP A 217 -2.07 -0.82 15.54
CA ASP A 217 -2.33 -0.34 14.18
C ASP A 217 -2.90 1.09 14.14
N GLU A 218 -2.02 2.04 13.81
CA GLU A 218 -2.37 3.44 13.55
C GLU A 218 -2.59 3.75 12.05
N MET A 219 -2.70 2.74 11.17
CA MET A 219 -3.04 2.93 9.74
C MET A 219 -4.56 3.01 9.52
N SER A 220 -5.29 3.68 10.43
CA SER A 220 -6.76 3.80 10.38
C SER A 220 -7.50 2.43 10.33
N GLY A 221 -6.87 1.35 10.82
CA GLY A 221 -7.37 -0.02 10.77
C GLY A 221 -6.97 -0.82 9.53
N LEU A 222 -6.12 -0.30 8.62
CA LEU A 222 -5.75 -0.99 7.38
C LEU A 222 -4.97 -2.29 7.63
N LEU A 223 -4.03 -2.29 8.58
CA LEU A 223 -3.25 -3.48 8.90
C LEU A 223 -4.15 -4.54 9.55
N THR A 224 -5.01 -4.13 10.49
CA THR A 224 -6.02 -4.98 11.12
C THR A 224 -6.95 -5.60 10.07
N ALA A 225 -7.47 -4.79 9.14
CA ALA A 225 -8.29 -5.28 8.02
C ALA A 225 -7.53 -6.30 7.13
N ALA A 226 -6.25 -6.05 6.81
CA ALA A 226 -5.45 -6.96 6.01
C ALA A 226 -5.17 -8.31 6.71
N LEU A 227 -5.03 -8.29 8.05
CA LEU A 227 -4.91 -9.50 8.85
C LEU A 227 -6.23 -10.28 8.88
N MET A 228 -7.37 -9.61 9.10
CA MET A 228 -8.70 -10.23 9.06
C MET A 228 -9.02 -10.83 7.69
N GLU A 229 -8.72 -10.13 6.58
CA GLU A 229 -8.88 -10.65 5.22
C GLU A 229 -8.03 -11.91 4.97
N ARG A 230 -6.86 -12.02 5.60
CA ARG A 230 -6.00 -13.21 5.50
C ARG A 230 -6.42 -14.36 6.42
N GLN A 231 -7.24 -14.10 7.43
CA GLN A 231 -7.78 -15.09 8.35
C GLN A 231 -9.19 -15.57 8.00
N GLN A 232 -9.99 -14.75 7.30
CA GLN A 232 -11.36 -15.08 6.85
C GLN A 232 -12.26 -15.59 8.00
N GLY A 233 -12.19 -14.95 9.17
CA GLY A 233 -12.96 -15.34 10.36
C GLY A 233 -12.46 -16.60 11.08
N PHE A 234 -11.31 -17.15 10.70
CA PHE A 234 -10.66 -18.24 11.43
C PHE A 234 -9.42 -17.74 12.16
N GLY A 235 -9.50 -17.57 13.47
CA GLY A 235 -8.42 -17.05 14.32
C GLY A 235 -8.92 -15.99 15.28
N GLU A 236 -7.99 -15.31 15.93
CA GLU A 236 -8.26 -14.27 16.92
C GLU A 236 -7.30 -13.10 16.67
N ILE A 237 -7.81 -11.86 16.75
CA ILE A 237 -6.98 -10.65 16.66
C ILE A 237 -7.29 -9.77 17.88
N LEU A 238 -6.26 -9.47 18.65
CA LEU A 238 -6.30 -8.46 19.71
C LEU A 238 -5.64 -7.17 19.20
N HIS A 239 -6.46 -6.16 18.93
CA HIS A 239 -6.03 -4.84 18.49
C HIS A 239 -5.89 -3.89 19.69
N LEU A 240 -4.65 -3.45 19.98
CA LEU A 240 -4.35 -2.46 20.99
C LEU A 240 -4.39 -1.04 20.41
N HIS A 241 -5.00 -0.11 21.14
CA HIS A 241 -5.16 1.29 20.74
C HIS A 241 -4.94 2.24 21.93
N ASP A 242 -4.41 3.45 21.72
CA ASP A 242 -4.17 4.39 22.84
C ASP A 242 -5.47 5.07 23.34
N HIS A 243 -6.41 5.37 22.45
CA HIS A 243 -7.62 6.14 22.75
C HIS A 243 -8.71 5.28 23.41
N ASP A 244 -9.76 5.88 23.96
CA ASP A 244 -10.88 5.12 24.57
C ASP A 244 -11.65 4.27 23.53
N ASP A 245 -11.75 4.75 22.29
CA ASP A 245 -12.35 4.07 21.14
C ASP A 245 -11.28 3.78 20.06
N PRO A 246 -11.33 2.62 19.38
CA PRO A 246 -10.34 2.22 18.38
C PRO A 246 -10.58 2.86 17.00
N ASN A 247 -9.51 3.30 16.32
CA ASN A 247 -9.59 3.89 14.98
C ASN A 247 -9.60 2.81 13.87
N LEU A 248 -10.73 2.11 13.73
CA LEU A 248 -10.90 0.98 12.81
C LEU A 248 -11.68 1.35 11.52
N ASN A 249 -11.57 2.60 11.07
CA ASN A 249 -12.35 3.12 9.94
C ASN A 249 -12.20 2.30 8.64
N MET A 250 -11.07 1.62 8.43
CA MET A 250 -10.84 0.83 7.21
C MET A 250 -11.71 -0.44 7.15
N LEU A 251 -12.04 -1.04 8.29
CA LEU A 251 -12.81 -2.29 8.37
C LEU A 251 -14.24 -2.10 7.84
N ARG A 252 -14.80 -0.89 8.01
CA ARG A 252 -16.11 -0.51 7.45
C ARG A 252 -16.19 -0.74 5.94
N TYR A 253 -15.08 -0.53 5.23
CA TYR A 253 -15.05 -0.67 3.77
C TYR A 253 -14.90 -2.12 3.30
N MET A 254 -14.50 -3.06 4.16
CA MET A 254 -14.12 -4.43 3.77
C MET A 254 -15.30 -5.37 3.52
N ASN A 255 -16.53 -4.96 3.88
CA ASN A 255 -17.73 -5.79 3.83
C ASN A 255 -17.62 -7.14 4.56
N PHE A 256 -16.80 -7.23 5.61
CA PHE A 256 -16.67 -8.47 6.38
C PHE A 256 -18.03 -8.97 6.92
N PRO A 257 -18.29 -10.29 6.89
CA PRO A 257 -19.43 -10.90 7.58
C PRO A 257 -19.33 -10.74 9.11
N PRO A 258 -20.46 -10.83 9.85
CA PRO A 258 -20.50 -10.84 11.32
C PRO A 258 -19.45 -11.78 11.93
N ALA A 259 -19.45 -13.06 11.54
CA ALA A 259 -18.50 -14.05 12.02
C ALA A 259 -17.02 -13.67 11.84
N THR A 260 -16.67 -12.86 10.82
CA THR A 260 -15.30 -12.33 10.65
C THR A 260 -15.03 -11.10 11.54
N MET A 261 -16.05 -10.29 11.81
CA MET A 261 -15.93 -9.17 12.76
C MET A 261 -15.84 -9.65 14.21
N GLU A 262 -16.46 -10.77 14.56
CA GLU A 262 -16.42 -11.37 15.90
C GLU A 262 -15.02 -11.88 16.31
N THR A 263 -14.11 -12.15 15.37
CA THR A 263 -12.72 -12.54 15.69
C THR A 263 -11.84 -11.38 16.17
N LEU A 264 -12.35 -10.14 16.19
CA LEU A 264 -11.60 -8.95 16.55
C LEU A 264 -11.99 -8.44 17.95
N SER A 265 -11.05 -8.56 18.89
CA SER A 265 -11.09 -7.90 20.19
C SER A 265 -10.31 -6.59 20.16
N THR A 266 -10.81 -5.54 20.80
CA THR A 266 -10.15 -4.23 20.88
C THR A 266 -9.88 -3.83 22.33
N PHE A 267 -8.70 -3.28 22.60
CA PHE A 267 -8.29 -3.01 23.98
C PHE A 267 -7.45 -1.74 24.14
N PRO A 268 -7.82 -0.82 25.05
CA PRO A 268 -7.03 0.39 25.30
C PRO A 268 -5.67 0.09 25.96
N TRP A 269 -4.58 0.64 25.44
CA TRP A 269 -3.21 0.51 26.00
C TRP A 269 -3.16 0.86 27.49
N LYS A 270 -3.88 1.92 27.88
CA LYS A 270 -4.00 2.43 29.25
C LYS A 270 -4.60 1.43 30.25
N ARG A 271 -5.05 0.26 29.78
CA ARG A 271 -5.63 -0.85 30.54
C ARG A 271 -4.87 -2.17 30.38
N VAL A 272 -3.70 -2.20 29.72
CA VAL A 272 -2.82 -3.40 29.72
C VAL A 272 -2.50 -3.82 31.16
N GLU A 273 -2.10 -2.85 31.99
CA GLU A 273 -2.01 -3.03 33.44
C GLU A 273 -3.36 -2.82 34.12
N ALA A 274 -3.62 -3.58 35.18
CA ALA A 274 -4.81 -3.44 36.02
C ALA A 274 -4.65 -2.27 36.98
N LYS A 275 -5.69 -1.44 37.12
CA LYS A 275 -5.70 -0.32 38.07
C LYS A 275 -6.74 -0.52 39.16
N GLU A 276 -6.46 -0.01 40.36
CA GLU A 276 -7.32 -0.19 41.53
C GLU A 276 -8.70 0.45 41.38
N ASP A 277 -8.83 1.48 40.54
CA ASP A 277 -10.08 2.19 40.22
C ASP A 277 -10.98 1.44 39.22
N GLU A 278 -10.52 0.32 38.64
CA GLU A 278 -11.32 -0.54 37.77
C GLU A 278 -12.16 -1.57 38.53
N ASP A 279 -12.01 -1.68 39.85
CA ASP A 279 -12.80 -2.60 40.67
C ASP A 279 -14.21 -2.02 40.95
N TYR A 280 -15.09 -2.17 39.96
CA TYR A 280 -16.48 -1.70 40.05
C TYR A 280 -17.31 -2.41 41.13
N SER A 281 -16.81 -3.50 41.74
CA SER A 281 -17.48 -4.08 42.92
C SER A 281 -17.38 -3.17 44.15
N LYS A 282 -16.36 -2.30 44.19
CA LYS A 282 -16.13 -1.27 45.23
C LYS A 282 -16.79 0.07 44.89
N MET A 283 -17.32 0.26 43.68
CA MET A 283 -18.08 1.46 43.34
C MET A 283 -19.42 1.44 44.09
N ASN A 284 -19.53 2.25 45.14
CA ASN A 284 -20.78 2.43 45.89
C ASN A 284 -21.89 2.93 44.96
N PHE A 285 -22.72 2.02 44.45
CA PHE A 285 -23.99 2.36 43.82
C PHE A 285 -24.94 2.87 44.91
N ILE A 286 -24.83 4.15 45.23
CA ILE A 286 -25.83 4.88 46.03
C ILE A 286 -27.13 4.77 45.23
N GLY A 287 -28.06 3.93 45.72
CA GLY A 287 -29.22 3.45 44.98
C GLY A 287 -30.20 4.55 44.58
N SER A 288 -29.87 5.30 43.52
CA SER A 288 -30.78 6.29 42.96
C SER A 288 -31.88 5.54 42.21
N ALA A 289 -33.13 5.74 42.61
CA ALA A 289 -34.31 5.04 42.10
C ALA A 289 -34.70 5.38 40.64
N LYS A 290 -33.75 5.85 39.83
CA LYS A 290 -33.94 6.21 38.43
C LYS A 290 -33.35 5.14 37.52
N GLU A 291 -34.20 4.50 36.72
CA GLU A 291 -33.85 3.46 35.74
C GLU A 291 -32.65 3.83 34.86
N SER A 292 -32.56 5.08 34.41
CA SER A 292 -31.43 5.60 33.61
C SER A 292 -30.07 5.48 34.30
N ALA A 293 -30.00 5.62 35.63
CA ALA A 293 -28.76 5.46 36.39
C ALA A 293 -28.34 3.99 36.49
N LEU A 294 -29.30 3.07 36.64
CA LEU A 294 -29.06 1.63 36.63
C LEU A 294 -28.56 1.17 35.25
N GLN A 295 -29.23 1.57 34.17
CA GLN A 295 -28.77 1.29 32.80
C GLN A 295 -27.35 1.84 32.52
N LYS A 296 -26.99 3.00 33.08
CA LYS A 296 -25.63 3.55 32.98
C LYS A 296 -24.63 2.68 33.74
N TYR A 297 -24.95 2.29 34.97
CA TYR A 297 -24.11 1.41 35.79
C TYR A 297 -23.86 0.05 35.10
N GLU A 298 -24.92 -0.61 34.61
CA GLU A 298 -24.83 -1.91 33.92
C GLU A 298 -23.97 -1.84 32.64
N ARG A 299 -24.13 -0.80 31.82
CA ARG A 299 -23.30 -0.60 30.61
C ARG A 299 -21.82 -0.41 30.93
N VAL A 300 -21.51 0.28 32.02
CA VAL A 300 -20.13 0.49 32.45
C VAL A 300 -19.57 -0.80 33.06
N LYS A 301 -20.31 -1.46 33.95
CA LYS A 301 -19.92 -2.76 34.52
C LYS A 301 -19.61 -3.78 33.42
N LYS A 302 -20.53 -3.99 32.47
CA LYS A 302 -20.33 -4.92 31.34
C LYS A 302 -19.04 -4.62 30.57
N ARG A 303 -18.73 -3.34 30.33
CA ARG A 303 -17.49 -2.92 29.64
C ARG A 303 -16.24 -3.27 30.45
N MET A 304 -16.28 -3.10 31.77
CA MET A 304 -15.15 -3.43 32.65
C MET A 304 -14.98 -4.94 32.80
N ASP A 305 -16.07 -5.70 32.89
CA ASP A 305 -16.07 -7.16 32.85
C ASP A 305 -15.43 -7.66 31.52
N THR A 306 -15.77 -7.04 30.38
CA THR A 306 -15.11 -7.30 29.08
C THR A 306 -13.62 -6.95 29.10
N TYR A 307 -13.23 -5.79 29.64
CA TYR A 307 -11.81 -5.42 29.76
C TYR A 307 -11.02 -6.37 30.66
N ALA A 308 -11.61 -6.86 31.75
CA ALA A 308 -10.99 -7.85 32.62
C ALA A 308 -10.79 -9.21 31.90
N ALA A 309 -11.78 -9.64 31.11
CA ALA A 309 -11.67 -10.85 30.28
C ALA A 309 -10.56 -10.72 29.22
N ILE A 310 -10.53 -9.64 28.45
CA ILE A 310 -9.49 -9.39 27.43
C ILE A 310 -8.11 -9.28 28.08
N ARG A 311 -7.99 -8.66 29.26
CA ARG A 311 -6.72 -8.61 30.00
C ARG A 311 -6.26 -10.00 30.46
N ALA A 312 -7.18 -10.88 30.85
CA ALA A 312 -6.85 -12.26 31.20
C ALA A 312 -6.34 -13.04 29.98
N GLU A 313 -7.00 -12.88 28.82
CA GLU A 313 -6.61 -13.48 27.53
C GLU A 313 -5.25 -12.95 27.02
N LEU A 314 -4.97 -11.65 27.22
CA LEU A 314 -3.67 -11.04 26.94
C LEU A 314 -2.58 -11.61 27.85
N ASN A 315 -2.87 -11.76 29.14
CA ASN A 315 -1.93 -12.30 30.13
C ASN A 315 -1.67 -13.81 30.02
N GLU A 316 -2.59 -14.58 29.42
CA GLU A 316 -2.31 -15.95 28.96
C GLU A 316 -1.22 -15.95 27.86
N GLY A 317 -1.19 -14.90 27.04
CA GLY A 317 -0.16 -14.68 26.04
C GLY A 317 -0.20 -15.72 24.91
N ASN A 318 0.98 -16.26 24.59
CA ASN A 318 1.21 -17.25 23.53
C ASN A 318 0.67 -16.82 22.15
N PHE A 319 0.74 -15.53 21.83
CA PHE A 319 0.32 -15.00 20.53
C PHE A 319 1.21 -15.55 19.41
N ASP A 320 0.59 -15.86 18.27
CA ASP A 320 1.21 -16.40 17.05
C ASP A 320 2.04 -15.38 16.26
N GLY A 321 1.85 -14.09 16.52
CA GLY A 321 2.56 -13.00 15.86
C GLY A 321 2.24 -11.63 16.48
N LEU A 322 3.23 -10.74 16.49
CA LEU A 322 3.10 -9.36 16.97
C LEU A 322 3.33 -8.39 15.82
N PHE A 323 2.33 -7.58 15.51
CA PHE A 323 2.31 -6.61 14.42
C PHE A 323 2.25 -5.20 14.98
N ILE A 324 3.20 -4.33 14.61
CA ILE A 324 3.29 -2.97 15.15
C ILE A 324 3.38 -1.96 14.01
N SER A 325 2.50 -0.95 14.04
CA SER A 325 2.56 0.26 13.22
C SER A 325 2.10 1.44 14.07
N THR A 326 3.06 2.15 14.68
CA THR A 326 2.79 3.20 15.67
C THR A 326 3.75 4.40 15.55
N MET A 327 3.29 5.59 15.94
CA MET A 327 4.09 6.81 16.08
C MET A 327 4.84 6.87 17.43
N PHE A 328 4.51 5.98 18.39
CA PHE A 328 5.21 5.86 19.66
C PHE A 328 6.60 5.23 19.49
N ASN A 329 7.41 5.21 20.57
CA ASN A 329 8.72 4.58 20.53
C ASN A 329 8.57 3.05 20.35
N VAL A 330 8.97 2.56 19.17
CA VAL A 330 8.90 1.15 18.80
C VAL A 330 9.63 0.24 19.78
N LYS A 331 10.73 0.69 20.40
CA LYS A 331 11.51 -0.10 21.36
C LYS A 331 10.67 -0.37 22.62
N GLU A 332 10.05 0.66 23.18
CA GLU A 332 9.22 0.56 24.39
C GLU A 332 7.98 -0.33 24.14
N VAL A 333 7.36 -0.19 22.97
CA VAL A 333 6.25 -1.04 22.51
C VAL A 333 6.68 -2.52 22.39
N ILE A 334 7.90 -2.80 21.93
CA ILE A 334 8.47 -4.16 21.91
C ILE A 334 8.76 -4.67 23.32
N ASP A 335 9.34 -3.84 24.20
CA ASP A 335 9.63 -4.21 25.60
C ASP A 335 8.34 -4.58 26.36
N GLU A 336 7.26 -3.81 26.19
CA GLU A 336 5.98 -4.06 26.87
C GLU A 336 5.22 -5.26 26.31
N LEU A 337 5.18 -5.43 24.98
CA LEU A 337 4.35 -6.44 24.32
C LEU A 337 5.08 -7.74 23.96
N GLY A 338 6.41 -7.71 23.86
CA GLY A 338 7.22 -8.86 23.45
C GLY A 338 7.07 -10.08 24.37
N LYS A 339 6.72 -9.85 25.65
CA LYS A 339 6.44 -10.89 26.65
C LYS A 339 5.20 -11.74 26.34
N TYR A 340 4.23 -11.21 25.59
CA TYR A 340 3.01 -11.92 25.21
C TYR A 340 3.18 -12.77 23.94
N LEU A 341 4.22 -12.51 23.15
CA LEU A 341 4.53 -13.23 21.92
C LEU A 341 5.08 -14.63 22.24
N GLY A 342 4.49 -15.66 21.62
CA GLY A 342 4.91 -17.05 21.82
C GLY A 342 6.32 -17.35 21.33
N GLY A 343 6.92 -18.43 21.83
CA GLY A 343 8.21 -18.92 21.32
C GLY A 343 8.14 -19.33 19.84
N SER A 344 9.20 -19.00 19.09
CA SER A 344 9.32 -19.22 17.64
C SER A 344 8.29 -18.44 16.79
N ARG A 345 7.78 -17.30 17.28
CA ARG A 345 6.78 -16.48 16.57
C ARG A 345 7.34 -15.17 16.02
N PRO A 346 6.85 -14.68 14.87
CA PRO A 346 7.34 -13.46 14.25
C PRO A 346 6.90 -12.19 14.98
N LEU A 347 7.85 -11.27 15.10
CA LEU A 347 7.66 -9.84 15.33
C LEU A 347 7.79 -9.13 13.99
N VAL A 348 6.82 -8.29 13.64
CA VAL A 348 6.84 -7.44 12.43
C VAL A 348 6.45 -6.01 12.80
N VAL A 349 7.38 -5.07 12.60
CA VAL A 349 7.15 -3.64 12.79
C VAL A 349 7.22 -2.92 11.45
N TYR A 350 6.26 -2.05 11.18
CA TYR A 350 6.24 -1.14 10.05
C TYR A 350 6.52 0.31 10.47
N SER A 351 7.33 1.02 9.69
CA SER A 351 7.51 2.47 9.79
C SER A 351 7.80 3.08 8.41
N PRO A 352 7.23 4.24 8.05
CA PRO A 352 7.64 4.98 6.86
C PRO A 352 9.09 5.50 6.94
N TYR A 353 9.64 5.64 8.15
CA TYR A 353 11.00 6.11 8.42
C TYR A 353 11.87 4.99 8.98
N LYS A 354 13.04 4.78 8.37
CA LYS A 354 14.00 3.74 8.76
C LYS A 354 14.63 4.05 10.12
N GLU A 355 14.87 5.33 10.38
CA GLU A 355 15.57 5.86 11.53
C GLU A 355 14.87 5.47 12.85
N LEU A 356 13.53 5.46 12.85
CA LEU A 356 12.70 5.01 13.98
C LEU A 356 12.84 3.50 14.28
N LEU A 357 13.32 2.71 13.32
CA LEU A 357 13.55 1.27 13.49
C LEU A 357 14.98 0.93 13.93
N VAL A 358 15.93 1.86 13.80
CA VAL A 358 17.37 1.58 14.07
C VAL A 358 17.61 1.29 15.55
N GLU A 359 17.02 2.07 16.46
CA GLU A 359 17.15 1.84 17.91
C GLU A 359 16.59 0.47 18.29
N SER A 360 15.36 0.18 17.87
CA SER A 360 14.66 -1.08 18.10
C SER A 360 15.43 -2.28 17.52
N TYR A 361 16.02 -2.14 16.33
CA TYR A 361 16.87 -3.17 15.73
C TYR A 361 18.12 -3.47 16.55
N LEU A 362 18.82 -2.42 17.04
CA LEU A 362 19.99 -2.59 17.90
C LEU A 362 19.60 -3.22 19.25
N HIS A 363 18.48 -2.80 19.81
CA HIS A 363 17.92 -3.40 21.02
C HIS A 363 17.62 -4.91 20.80
N LEU A 364 16.88 -5.27 19.74
CA LEU A 364 16.59 -6.68 19.39
C LEU A 364 17.86 -7.51 19.17
N ARG A 365 18.92 -6.92 18.61
CA ARG A 365 20.24 -7.58 18.45
C ARG A 365 21.01 -7.77 19.76
N SER A 366 20.74 -6.94 20.77
CA SER A 366 21.33 -7.05 22.10
C SER A 366 20.53 -7.96 23.05
N SER A 367 19.23 -8.11 22.78
CA SER A 367 18.33 -9.01 23.51
C SER A 367 18.66 -10.47 23.19
N ARG A 368 18.42 -11.36 24.17
CA ARG A 368 18.47 -12.82 23.99
C ARG A 368 17.13 -13.42 23.59
N GLU A 369 16.06 -12.63 23.66
CA GLU A 369 14.70 -13.08 23.42
C GLU A 369 14.31 -13.04 21.93
N PHE A 370 15.19 -12.52 21.07
CA PHE A 370 14.91 -12.37 19.65
C PHE A 370 16.11 -12.78 18.79
N VAL A 371 15.83 -13.45 17.67
CA VAL A 371 16.82 -13.83 16.66
C VAL A 371 16.41 -13.34 15.28
N ASN A 372 17.35 -13.35 14.33
CA ASN A 372 17.15 -12.94 12.93
C ASN A 372 16.59 -11.52 12.76
N ALA A 373 16.88 -10.61 13.70
CA ALA A 373 16.54 -9.20 13.60
C ALA A 373 17.13 -8.59 12.31
N SER A 374 16.25 -8.03 11.48
CA SER A 374 16.55 -7.50 10.14
C SER A 374 15.67 -6.29 9.82
N ILE A 375 16.27 -5.23 9.25
CA ILE A 375 15.53 -4.12 8.61
C ILE A 375 15.56 -4.35 7.09
N THR A 376 14.39 -4.31 6.46
CA THR A 376 14.22 -4.48 5.00
C THR A 376 13.35 -3.38 4.41
N GLU A 377 13.60 -3.03 3.15
CA GLU A 377 12.76 -2.16 2.33
C GLU A 377 12.34 -2.92 1.06
N SER A 378 11.14 -2.66 0.53
CA SER A 378 10.68 -3.19 -0.76
C SER A 378 10.62 -2.08 -1.81
N TRP A 379 11.11 -2.37 -3.02
CA TRP A 379 10.99 -1.49 -4.18
C TRP A 379 10.18 -2.19 -5.27
N ILE A 380 9.04 -1.61 -5.66
CA ILE A 380 8.23 -2.06 -6.81
C ILE A 380 8.41 -1.09 -7.98
N ARG A 381 8.63 -1.65 -9.18
CA ARG A 381 8.78 -0.92 -10.44
C ARG A 381 7.68 -1.33 -11.42
N GLU A 382 6.69 -0.46 -11.60
CA GLU A 382 5.65 -0.67 -12.62
C GLU A 382 6.23 -0.54 -14.04
N TYR A 383 5.81 -1.42 -14.95
CA TYR A 383 6.17 -1.39 -16.37
C TYR A 383 4.95 -1.08 -17.23
N GLN A 384 5.12 -0.17 -18.19
CA GLN A 384 4.20 -0.02 -19.31
C GLN A 384 4.52 -1.12 -20.34
N VAL A 385 3.63 -2.09 -20.46
CA VAL A 385 3.62 -3.10 -21.51
C VAL A 385 2.54 -2.70 -22.53
N PRO A 386 2.88 -2.02 -23.64
CA PRO A 386 1.92 -1.71 -24.68
C PRO A 386 1.58 -2.96 -25.51
N VAL A 387 0.38 -2.99 -26.09
CA VAL A 387 -0.03 -4.04 -27.04
C VAL A 387 0.54 -3.75 -28.44
N GLN A 388 0.70 -2.46 -28.77
CA GLN A 388 1.33 -1.95 -29.99
C GLN A 388 2.86 -1.94 -29.87
N ALA A 389 3.56 -1.83 -31.02
CA ALA A 389 5.03 -1.90 -31.16
C ALA A 389 5.85 -0.74 -30.54
N SER A 390 5.34 -0.09 -29.48
CA SER A 390 5.94 1.05 -28.78
C SER A 390 7.11 0.69 -27.85
N GLY A 391 7.43 -0.59 -27.68
CA GLY A 391 8.42 -1.07 -26.72
C GLY A 391 7.94 -1.05 -25.26
N THR A 392 8.41 -2.01 -24.47
CA THR A 392 8.12 -2.08 -23.02
C THR A 392 9.12 -1.25 -22.24
N HIS A 393 8.63 -0.37 -21.35
CA HIS A 393 9.50 0.45 -20.50
C HIS A 393 8.91 0.68 -19.10
N PRO A 394 9.73 0.97 -18.08
CA PRO A 394 9.26 1.36 -16.75
C PRO A 394 8.38 2.62 -16.78
N ALA A 395 7.45 2.76 -15.83
CA ALA A 395 6.73 4.01 -15.63
C ALA A 395 7.72 5.16 -15.31
N MET A 396 7.55 6.31 -15.96
CA MET A 396 8.49 7.45 -15.85
C MET A 396 8.45 8.17 -14.50
N ARG A 397 7.37 7.99 -13.74
CA ARG A 397 7.19 8.52 -12.38
C ARG A 397 6.55 7.44 -11.53
N MET A 398 7.12 7.19 -10.36
CA MET A 398 6.66 6.23 -9.37
C MET A 398 7.10 6.71 -7.98
N SER A 399 6.48 6.19 -6.93
CA SER A 399 6.92 6.40 -5.56
C SER A 399 8.21 5.66 -5.28
N SER A 400 9.10 6.26 -4.47
CA SER A 400 10.38 5.67 -4.07
C SER A 400 10.19 4.53 -3.07
N SER A 401 9.89 4.85 -1.81
CA SER A 401 9.72 3.88 -0.72
C SER A 401 8.25 3.52 -0.46
N GLY A 402 7.98 2.30 0.03
CA GLY A 402 6.71 1.91 0.65
C GLY A 402 6.76 1.92 2.18
N GLY A 403 7.88 2.42 2.74
CA GLY A 403 8.28 2.27 4.14
C GLY A 403 9.19 1.07 4.37
N TYR A 404 9.57 0.89 5.62
CA TYR A 404 10.56 -0.07 6.09
C TYR A 404 9.93 -1.06 7.06
N LEU A 405 10.45 -2.28 7.06
CA LEU A 405 10.04 -3.36 7.95
C LEU A 405 11.20 -3.77 8.86
N LEU A 406 10.96 -3.81 10.16
CA LEU A 406 11.81 -4.49 11.13
C LEU A 406 11.15 -5.82 11.47
N THR A 407 11.85 -6.92 11.18
CA THR A 407 11.37 -8.29 11.43
C THR A 407 12.33 -9.03 12.35
N ALA A 408 11.79 -9.88 13.22
CA ALA A 408 12.56 -10.78 14.09
C ALA A 408 11.71 -12.01 14.47
N LEU A 409 12.35 -13.04 15.04
CA LEU A 409 11.67 -14.20 15.63
C LEU A 409 11.89 -14.21 17.14
N ARG A 410 10.82 -14.32 17.91
CA ARG A 410 10.86 -14.53 19.37
C ARG A 410 11.47 -15.90 19.67
N VAL A 411 12.38 -15.96 20.62
CA VAL A 411 12.93 -17.19 21.20
C VAL A 411 12.80 -17.14 22.72
N ILE A 412 12.86 -18.31 23.34
CA ILE A 412 12.85 -18.44 24.80
C ILE A 412 14.31 -18.61 25.23
N ASP A 413 14.81 -17.71 26.08
CA ASP A 413 16.14 -17.87 26.68
C ASP A 413 16.05 -18.96 27.77
N ASN A 414 16.90 -19.99 27.65
CA ASN A 414 17.00 -21.05 28.65
C ASN A 414 17.81 -20.62 29.90
N GLY A 415 18.35 -19.40 29.92
CA GLY A 415 19.21 -18.87 30.99
C GLY A 415 20.65 -19.39 30.93
N GLU A 416 20.90 -20.44 30.15
CA GLU A 416 22.24 -20.99 29.89
C GLU A 416 23.07 -20.03 29.05
N THR A 417 24.00 -19.32 29.71
CA THR A 417 25.00 -18.54 29.00
C THR A 417 25.97 -19.46 28.27
N TRP A 418 25.73 -19.70 26.98
CA TRP A 418 26.76 -20.27 26.12
C TRP A 418 27.93 -19.28 26.05
N SER A 419 28.94 -19.51 26.89
CA SER A 419 30.18 -18.75 26.83
C SER A 419 30.83 -19.00 25.47
N THR A 420 30.61 -18.08 24.52
CA THR A 420 31.31 -18.05 23.24
C THR A 420 32.72 -17.56 23.47
N SER A 421 33.48 -18.32 24.26
CA SER A 421 34.93 -18.32 24.22
C SER A 421 35.36 -18.80 22.84
N PHE A 422 35.31 -17.89 21.86
CA PHE A 422 36.16 -17.91 20.69
C PHE A 422 37.61 -17.75 21.17
N ALA A 423 38.10 -18.80 21.83
CA ALA A 423 39.49 -18.99 22.09
C ALA A 423 40.16 -19.06 20.71
N ARG A 424 40.76 -17.93 20.30
CA ARG A 424 41.70 -17.91 19.18
C ARG A 424 42.72 -18.99 19.50
N ALA A 425 42.63 -20.11 18.80
CA ALA A 425 43.57 -21.22 18.88
C ALA A 425 44.90 -20.79 18.21
N GLY A 426 45.54 -19.80 18.83
CA GLY A 426 46.88 -19.37 18.48
C GLY A 426 47.82 -20.52 18.80
N LYS A 427 48.16 -21.31 17.77
CA LYS A 427 49.27 -22.26 17.81
C LYS A 427 50.55 -21.52 18.17
N LYS A 428 50.86 -21.41 19.47
CA LYS A 428 52.20 -21.08 19.95
C LYS A 428 53.11 -22.26 19.60
N GLY A 429 53.63 -22.26 18.38
CA GLY A 429 54.72 -23.14 17.98
C GLY A 429 55.92 -22.90 18.89
N GLN A 430 56.42 -23.95 19.52
CA GLN A 430 57.58 -23.88 20.42
C GLN A 430 58.84 -23.57 19.61
N ALA A 431 59.33 -22.33 19.67
CA ALA A 431 60.68 -22.00 19.23
C ALA A 431 61.69 -22.44 20.30
N LYS A 432 62.17 -23.69 20.23
CA LYS A 432 63.35 -24.12 21.00
C LYS A 432 64.61 -23.48 20.41
N GLY A 433 65.27 -22.63 21.19
CA GLY A 433 66.52 -21.97 20.78
C GLY A 433 67.69 -22.94 20.62
N GLY A 434 68.48 -22.76 19.55
CA GLY A 434 69.63 -23.60 19.22
C GLY A 434 70.75 -22.83 18.52
N LYS A 435 71.62 -22.21 19.33
CA LYS A 435 73.01 -21.77 19.02
C LYS A 435 73.33 -21.21 17.62
N ARG A 436 73.33 -19.88 17.54
CA ARG A 436 74.53 -19.04 17.29
C ARG A 436 75.77 -19.77 16.73
N GLN A 437 76.10 -19.59 15.44
CA GLN A 437 77.44 -19.13 15.00
C GLN A 437 77.58 -18.83 13.49
N ARG A 438 78.30 -17.73 13.21
CA ARG A 438 79.28 -17.53 12.11
C ARG A 438 78.87 -16.76 10.83
N ARG A 439 79.48 -15.57 10.74
CA ARG A 439 79.91 -14.80 9.55
C ARG A 439 78.88 -14.07 8.68
N GLU A 440 78.84 -12.77 8.89
CA GLU A 440 79.02 -11.82 7.78
C GLU A 440 80.32 -12.13 7.02
N GLN A 441 80.28 -12.09 5.68
CA GLN A 441 81.26 -11.41 4.82
C GLN A 441 80.96 -11.67 3.33
N LYS A 442 80.95 -10.59 2.53
CA LYS A 442 81.02 -10.54 1.05
C LYS A 442 79.82 -11.16 0.32
N ALA A 443 79.08 -10.48 -0.56
CA ALA A 443 79.38 -9.35 -1.47
C ALA A 443 80.48 -9.67 -2.51
N ALA A 444 80.09 -10.34 -3.60
CA ALA A 444 80.49 -10.09 -4.99
C ALA A 444 79.98 -11.21 -5.92
N ALA A 445 79.57 -10.86 -7.14
CA ALA A 445 79.37 -11.77 -8.30
C ALA A 445 78.28 -12.87 -8.18
N ALA A 446 77.59 -13.31 -9.23
CA ALA A 446 77.45 -12.77 -10.59
C ALA A 446 76.15 -13.28 -11.25
N THR A 447 75.80 -12.66 -12.37
CA THR A 447 75.01 -13.16 -13.52
C THR A 447 74.66 -14.66 -13.56
N SER A 448 73.38 -14.98 -13.81
CA SER A 448 72.92 -15.55 -15.10
C SER A 448 71.51 -16.14 -15.02
N SER A 449 70.61 -15.79 -15.96
CA SER A 449 69.51 -16.69 -16.38
C SER A 449 70.08 -17.87 -17.17
N PRO A 450 69.29 -18.94 -17.38
CA PRO A 450 68.67 -19.05 -18.71
C PRO A 450 67.19 -19.49 -18.66
N ALA A 451 66.56 -19.45 -19.84
CA ALA A 451 65.14 -19.75 -20.05
C ALA A 451 64.91 -21.08 -20.79
N ALA A 452 63.71 -21.64 -20.61
CA ALA A 452 63.01 -22.51 -21.57
C ALA A 452 61.51 -22.42 -21.22
N ALA A 453 60.56 -21.96 -22.05
CA ALA A 453 60.25 -22.18 -23.47
C ALA A 453 59.38 -23.43 -23.73
N ALA A 454 58.07 -23.22 -23.87
CA ALA A 454 57.14 -24.07 -24.61
C ALA A 454 55.94 -23.24 -25.12
N SER A 455 55.64 -23.32 -26.42
CA SER A 455 54.63 -22.57 -27.19
C SER A 455 53.24 -23.26 -27.15
N ALA A 456 52.12 -22.54 -27.08
CA ALA A 456 51.29 -22.02 -28.21
C ALA A 456 50.56 -23.14 -29.04
N PRO A 457 49.39 -22.91 -29.69
CA PRO A 457 49.10 -21.76 -30.56
C PRO A 457 47.72 -21.08 -30.38
N ALA A 458 47.43 -20.10 -31.24
CA ALA A 458 46.21 -19.29 -31.28
C ALA A 458 45.70 -19.06 -32.72
N SER A 459 44.44 -18.62 -32.83
CA SER A 459 43.79 -17.97 -33.99
C SER A 459 42.57 -17.21 -33.43
N GLY A 460 42.37 -15.89 -33.57
CA GLY A 460 42.34 -15.06 -34.78
C GLY A 460 40.86 -14.80 -35.15
N GLN A 461 40.34 -13.59 -35.42
CA GLN A 461 40.92 -12.26 -35.69
C GLN A 461 39.98 -11.09 -35.23
N SER A 462 40.49 -9.85 -35.36
CA SER A 462 39.89 -8.48 -35.38
C SER A 462 38.38 -8.29 -35.62
N SER A 463 37.73 -7.15 -35.28
CA SER A 463 38.21 -5.74 -35.35
C SER A 463 37.43 -4.74 -34.47
N ALA A 464 38.09 -3.66 -34.05
CA ALA A 464 37.48 -2.37 -33.66
C ALA A 464 37.54 -1.38 -34.85
N PRO A 465 36.83 -0.24 -34.84
CA PRO A 465 37.13 0.90 -33.96
C PRO A 465 35.87 1.40 -33.19
N GLU A 466 35.74 2.59 -32.58
CA GLU A 466 36.56 3.82 -32.51
C GLU A 466 36.26 4.63 -31.22
N GLN A 467 36.90 5.79 -31.04
CA GLN A 467 36.48 6.87 -30.14
C GLN A 467 36.65 8.23 -30.84
N PRO A 468 35.77 9.22 -30.60
CA PRO A 468 36.08 10.63 -30.79
C PRO A 468 36.40 11.35 -29.46
N SER A 469 37.22 12.40 -29.58
CA SER A 469 37.92 13.11 -28.52
C SER A 469 37.14 14.24 -27.82
N GLU A 470 37.64 14.66 -26.65
CA GLU A 470 37.23 15.87 -25.94
C GLU A 470 37.60 17.17 -26.69
N GLN A 471 36.83 18.25 -26.51
CA GLN A 471 37.22 19.55 -25.88
C GLN A 471 36.27 20.71 -26.25
N PRO A 472 36.20 21.81 -25.47
CA PRO A 472 35.00 22.64 -25.32
C PRO A 472 35.04 24.00 -26.06
N SER A 473 33.90 24.71 -26.02
CA SER A 473 33.81 26.14 -26.38
C SER A 473 32.84 26.91 -25.46
N ASP A 474 33.31 28.02 -24.90
CA ASP A 474 32.55 28.99 -24.09
C ASP A 474 31.38 29.66 -24.85
N ALA A 475 30.35 30.13 -24.13
CA ALA A 475 30.08 31.58 -23.97
C ALA A 475 28.72 31.93 -23.29
N SER A 476 28.82 32.48 -22.06
CA SER A 476 28.11 33.70 -21.57
C SER A 476 26.58 33.76 -21.31
N ALA A 477 26.24 34.69 -20.39
CA ALA A 477 24.92 35.28 -20.05
C ALA A 477 23.88 34.35 -19.38
N SER A 478 23.67 34.34 -18.05
CA SER A 478 23.19 35.39 -17.12
C SER A 478 21.66 35.52 -17.03
N GLU A 479 21.05 35.04 -15.95
CA GLU A 479 20.08 35.77 -15.11
C GLU A 479 19.69 34.96 -13.86
N GLN A 480 19.57 35.63 -12.71
CA GLN A 480 18.97 35.08 -11.48
C GLN A 480 17.51 35.50 -11.38
N PRO A 481 16.64 34.70 -10.74
CA PRO A 481 15.40 35.20 -10.14
C PRO A 481 15.51 35.22 -8.60
N SER A 482 15.67 36.41 -8.03
CA SER A 482 15.46 36.67 -6.60
C SER A 482 14.07 37.30 -6.39
N ALA A 483 13.15 36.60 -5.71
CA ALA A 483 11.97 37.22 -5.11
C ALA A 483 11.42 36.34 -3.97
N GLY A 484 11.44 36.86 -2.75
CA GLY A 484 10.79 36.22 -1.60
C GLY A 484 9.28 36.58 -1.53
N PRO A 485 8.47 35.83 -0.75
CA PRO A 485 7.05 36.08 -0.63
C PRO A 485 6.73 37.31 0.23
N SER A 486 5.84 38.18 -0.26
CA SER A 486 5.30 39.33 0.47
C SER A 486 4.17 38.94 1.41
N SER A 487 4.24 39.37 2.66
CA SER A 487 3.17 39.23 3.67
C SER A 487 2.00 40.20 3.44
N PRO A 488 0.73 39.79 3.61
CA PRO A 488 -0.41 40.71 3.64
C PRO A 488 -0.65 41.31 5.03
N THR A 489 -0.81 42.64 5.10
CA THR A 489 -1.35 43.37 6.27
C THR A 489 -2.89 43.29 6.32
N PRO A 490 -3.52 43.49 7.49
CA PRO A 490 -4.94 43.20 7.69
C PRO A 490 -5.88 44.32 7.20
N MET A 491 -7.08 43.96 6.77
CA MET A 491 -8.19 44.90 6.57
C MET A 491 -8.80 45.31 7.91
N THR A 492 -8.99 46.61 8.11
CA THR A 492 -9.94 47.16 9.09
C THR A 492 -11.38 46.99 8.61
N ILE A 493 -12.28 46.76 9.55
CA ILE A 493 -13.73 46.73 9.33
C ILE A 493 -14.29 48.09 9.78
N ASP A 494 -15.11 48.70 8.92
CA ASP A 494 -16.17 49.66 9.26
C ASP A 494 -17.49 49.13 8.68
#